data_AF-A0A8S9IK20-F1
#
_entry.id   AF-A0A8S9IK20-F1
#
_cell.length_a   1.000
_cell.length_b   1.000
_cell.length_c   1.000
_cell.angle_alpha   90.00
_cell.angle_beta   90.00
_cell.angle_gamma   90.00
#
_symmetry.space_group_name_H-M   'P 1'
#
loop_
_entity.id
_entity.type
_entity.pdbx_description
1 polymer ?
#
loop_
_entity_poly.entity_id
_entity_poly.type
_entity_poly.pdbx_seq_one_letter_code
_entity_poly.pdbx_strand_id
1 'polypeptide(L)'
;MADEATRTAFLEIQASMIDLTGKLKQEEREWFNLIILSTFPRMIYSFCFINRFLLEPKTVLEGEQEQKLKDSEATIASLQTSRENLEKKIAEVENNLRELLQQEPGITRQIMSMSM
;
A
#
# COMPACT_ATOMS: atom_id res chain seq x y z
N MET A 1 -25.29 -4.07 20.40
CA MET A 1 -24.21 -5.05 20.11
C MET A 1 -23.60 -4.87 18.72
N ALA A 2 -24.37 -4.55 17.66
CA ALA A 2 -23.81 -4.21 16.34
C ALA A 2 -22.99 -2.90 16.33
N ASP A 3 -23.44 -1.89 17.10
CA ASP A 3 -22.81 -0.56 17.18
C ASP A 3 -21.36 -0.60 17.69
N GLU A 4 -21.07 -1.49 18.66
CA GLU A 4 -19.73 -1.71 19.22
C GLU A 4 -18.78 -2.34 18.19
N ALA A 5 -19.27 -3.27 17.36
CA ALA A 5 -18.47 -3.95 16.35
C ALA A 5 -18.09 -2.99 15.21
N THR A 6 -19.02 -2.13 14.76
CA THR A 6 -18.73 -1.08 13.79
C THR A 6 -17.76 -0.03 14.33
N ARG A 7 -17.88 0.34 15.61
CA ARG A 7 -16.95 1.27 16.26
C ARG A 7 -15.55 0.70 16.36
N THR A 8 -15.43 -0.59 16.65
CA THR A 8 -14.15 -1.30 16.74
C THR A 8 -13.48 -1.40 15.36
N ALA A 9 -14.24 -1.76 14.33
CA ALA A 9 -13.75 -1.80 12.95
C ALA A 9 -13.28 -0.43 12.45
N PHE A 10 -13.97 0.65 12.82
CA PHE A 10 -13.55 2.02 12.48
C PHE A 10 -12.22 2.41 13.14
N LEU A 11 -12.02 2.03 14.41
CA LEU A 11 -10.77 2.28 15.13
C LEU A 11 -9.59 1.47 14.55
N GLU A 12 -9.84 0.22 14.13
CA GLU A 12 -8.84 -0.60 13.44
C GLU A 12 -8.43 -0.03 12.08
N ILE A 13 -9.39 0.52 11.32
CA ILE A 13 -9.10 1.20 10.06
C ILE A 13 -8.26 2.46 10.30
N GLN A 14 -8.60 3.27 11.30
CA GLN A 14 -7.80 4.44 11.67
C GLN A 14 -6.38 4.05 12.09
N ALA A 15 -6.23 3.02 12.93
CA ALA A 15 -4.93 2.53 13.35
C ALA A 15 -4.09 2.05 12.15
N SER A 16 -4.71 1.31 11.23
CA SER A 16 -4.06 0.84 10.01
C SER A 16 -3.62 1.98 9.11
N MET A 17 -4.44 3.04 9.00
CA MET A 17 -4.13 4.23 8.21
C MET A 17 -2.95 5.02 8.79
N ILE A 18 -2.87 5.13 10.12
CA ILE A 18 -1.73 5.74 10.82
C ILE A 18 -0.45 4.92 10.57
N ASP A 19 -0.53 3.59 10.68
CA ASP A 19 0.62 2.71 10.49
C ASP A 19 1.14 2.74 9.04
N LEU A 20 0.24 2.73 8.04
CA LEU A 20 0.58 2.91 6.63
C LEU A 20 1.22 4.27 6.35
N THR A 21 0.69 5.34 6.93
CA THR A 21 1.25 6.69 6.76
C THR A 21 2.64 6.79 7.42
N GLY A 22 2.85 6.09 8.54
CA GLY A 22 4.16 5.98 9.19
C GLY A 22 5.19 5.27 8.30
N LYS A 23 4.82 4.14 7.70
CA LYS A 23 5.67 3.38 6.77
C LYS A 23 6.01 4.19 5.52
N LEU A 24 5.04 4.90 4.95
CA LEU A 24 5.26 5.77 3.79
C LEU A 24 6.30 6.86 4.07
N LYS A 25 6.17 7.55 5.21
CA LYS A 25 7.14 8.58 5.63
C LYS A 25 8.54 8.01 5.88
N GLN A 26 8.61 6.76 6.34
CA GLN A 26 9.89 6.09 6.52
C GLN A 26 10.55 5.81 5.17
N GLU A 27 9.82 5.25 4.21
CA GLU A 27 10.33 5.01 2.85
C GLU A 27 10.71 6.31 2.15
N GLU A 28 9.91 7.37 2.27
CA GLU A 28 10.26 8.70 1.73
C GLU A 28 11.58 9.23 2.31
N ARG A 29 11.83 9.01 3.61
CA ARG A 29 13.07 9.42 4.27
C ARG A 29 14.26 8.56 3.81
N GLU A 30 14.07 7.26 3.62
CA GLU A 30 15.09 6.36 3.07
C GLU A 30 15.42 6.71 1.61
N TRP A 31 14.41 7.05 0.81
CA TRP A 31 14.57 7.49 -0.58
C TRP A 31 15.30 8.84 -0.66
N PHE A 32 14.96 9.78 0.22
CA PHE A 32 15.65 11.07 0.32
C PHE A 32 17.12 10.89 0.74
N ASN A 33 17.40 9.99 1.70
CA ASN A 33 18.76 9.63 2.07
C ASN A 33 19.53 9.01 0.90
N LEU A 34 18.90 8.14 0.11
CA LEU A 34 19.50 7.54 -1.09
C LEU A 34 19.85 8.58 -2.15
N ILE A 35 18.97 9.59 -2.35
CA ILE A 35 19.22 10.69 -3.27
C ILE A 35 20.32 11.62 -2.77
N ILE A 36 20.33 11.96 -1.48
CA ILE A 36 21.45 12.70 -0.90
C ILE A 36 22.74 11.92 -1.10
N LEU A 37 22.70 10.59 -0.94
CA LEU A 37 23.84 9.71 -1.22
C LEU A 37 24.26 9.77 -2.71
N SER A 38 23.31 9.76 -3.64
CA SER A 38 23.64 9.81 -5.08
C SER A 38 24.11 11.19 -5.55
N THR A 39 23.75 12.25 -4.84
CA THR A 39 24.04 13.65 -5.22
C THR A 39 25.39 14.14 -4.67
N PHE A 40 25.93 13.55 -3.60
CA PHE A 40 27.27 13.89 -3.10
C PHE A 40 28.38 13.27 -3.95
N PRO A 41 29.46 14.01 -4.31
CA PRO A 41 30.51 13.49 -5.19
C PRO A 41 31.30 12.35 -4.52
N ARG A 42 31.67 11.36 -5.35
CA ARG A 42 32.50 10.13 -5.15
C ARG A 42 33.63 10.12 -4.11
N MET A 43 33.99 11.25 -3.49
CA MET A 43 35.16 11.39 -2.62
C MET A 43 34.87 11.07 -1.14
N ILE A 44 33.61 11.08 -0.69
CA ILE A 44 33.25 10.83 0.74
C ILE A 44 32.85 9.36 1.01
N TYR A 45 32.56 8.57 -0.03
CA TYR A 45 32.08 7.18 0.09
C TYR A 45 33.13 6.15 0.50
N SER A 46 34.37 6.55 0.74
CA SER A 46 35.33 5.67 1.40
C SER A 46 35.09 5.51 2.90
N PHE A 47 34.19 6.28 3.53
CA PHE A 47 34.18 6.40 5.01
C PHE A 47 32.89 6.08 5.79
N CYS A 48 31.73 5.77 5.19
CA CYS A 48 30.50 5.44 5.94
C CYS A 48 29.91 4.10 5.45
N PHE A 49 30.23 2.92 6.00
CA PHE A 49 30.04 2.43 7.37
C PHE A 49 28.56 2.30 7.78
N ILE A 50 27.83 1.37 7.14
CA ILE A 50 26.59 0.81 7.70
C ILE A 50 26.75 -0.73 7.80
N ASN A 51 27.41 -1.13 8.88
CA ASN A 51 27.18 -2.33 9.68
C ASN A 51 27.74 -3.74 9.32
N ARG A 52 28.47 -3.97 8.23
CA ARG A 52 29.40 -5.13 8.14
C ARG A 52 30.29 -5.00 6.90
N PHE A 53 31.61 -5.07 7.06
CA PHE A 53 32.54 -5.05 5.93
C PHE A 53 32.58 -6.41 5.24
N LEU A 54 31.83 -6.55 4.15
CA LEU A 54 32.16 -7.50 3.11
C LEU A 54 32.53 -6.70 1.86
N LEU A 55 33.82 -6.77 1.49
CA LEU A 55 34.32 -6.19 0.26
C LEU A 55 33.89 -7.10 -0.89
N GLU A 56 32.62 -7.03 -1.29
CA GLU A 56 32.12 -7.84 -2.38
C GLU A 56 32.39 -7.19 -3.74
N PRO A 57 32.75 -7.99 -4.76
CA PRO A 57 32.96 -7.49 -6.10
C PRO A 57 31.70 -6.78 -6.60
N LYS A 58 31.87 -5.62 -7.24
CA LYS A 58 30.80 -4.80 -7.83
C LYS A 58 29.77 -5.61 -8.64
N THR A 59 30.22 -6.62 -9.37
CA THR A 59 29.39 -7.50 -10.20
C THR A 59 28.39 -8.34 -9.40
N VAL A 60 28.70 -8.66 -8.15
CA VAL A 60 27.82 -9.44 -7.26
C VAL A 60 26.69 -8.54 -6.74
N LEU A 61 27.02 -7.32 -6.32
CA LEU A 61 26.05 -6.34 -5.84
C LEU A 61 25.09 -5.87 -6.94
N GLU A 62 25.59 -5.66 -8.16
CA GLU A 62 24.76 -5.32 -9.32
C GLU A 62 23.79 -6.47 -9.67
N GLY A 63 24.24 -7.72 -9.60
CA GLY A 63 23.38 -8.90 -9.83
C GLY A 63 22.29 -9.07 -8.77
N GLU A 64 22.63 -8.88 -7.48
CA GLU A 64 21.64 -8.93 -6.39
C GLU A 64 20.59 -7.81 -6.50
N GLN A 65 21.01 -6.60 -6.89
CA GLN A 65 20.07 -5.49 -7.12
C GLN A 65 19.17 -5.76 -8.33
N GLU A 66 19.71 -6.30 -9.42
CA GLU A 66 18.91 -6.61 -10.60
C GLU A 66 17.86 -7.71 -10.32
N GLN A 67 18.21 -8.71 -9.51
CA GLN A 67 17.27 -9.74 -9.09
C GLN A 67 16.17 -9.16 -8.19
N LYS A 68 16.53 -8.34 -7.19
CA LYS A 68 15.55 -7.65 -6.34
C LYS A 68 14.60 -6.76 -7.14
N LEU A 69 15.11 -6.12 -8.19
CA LEU A 69 14.29 -5.31 -9.09
C LEU A 69 13.26 -6.17 -9.82
N LYS A 70 13.67 -7.30 -10.40
CA LYS A 70 12.78 -8.24 -11.10
C LYS A 70 11.71 -8.83 -10.17
N ASP A 71 12.09 -9.22 -8.95
CA ASP A 71 11.16 -9.74 -7.96
C ASP A 71 10.13 -8.67 -7.54
N SER A 72 10.58 -7.42 -7.41
CA SER A 72 9.71 -6.27 -7.13
C SER A 72 8.74 -5.99 -8.28
N GLU A 73 9.21 -6.02 -9.53
CA GLU A 73 8.36 -5.83 -10.71
C GLU A 73 7.28 -6.92 -10.83
N ALA A 74 7.64 -8.18 -10.57
CA ALA A 74 6.69 -9.30 -10.55
C ALA A 74 5.61 -9.12 -9.47
N THR A 75 6.01 -8.63 -8.29
CA THR A 75 5.10 -8.35 -7.17
C THR A 75 4.13 -7.22 -7.53
N ILE A 76 4.62 -6.15 -8.15
CA ILE A 76 3.79 -5.02 -8.60
C ILE A 76 2.75 -5.48 -9.62
N ALA A 77 3.14 -6.31 -10.60
CA ALA A 77 2.22 -6.85 -11.59
C ALA A 77 1.10 -7.70 -10.95
N SER A 78 1.45 -8.51 -9.95
CA SER A 78 0.46 -9.30 -9.18
C SER A 78 -0.52 -8.39 -8.43
N LEU A 79 -0.01 -7.33 -7.78
CA LEU A 79 -0.84 -6.37 -7.05
C LEU A 79 -1.78 -5.59 -7.98
N GLN A 80 -1.30 -5.18 -9.16
CA GLN A 80 -2.14 -4.52 -10.17
C GLN A 80 -3.28 -5.43 -10.63
N THR A 81 -3.00 -6.70 -10.89
CA THR A 81 -4.03 -7.70 -11.25
C THR A 81 -5.08 -7.86 -10.14
N SER A 82 -4.62 -7.90 -8.88
CA SER A 82 -5.53 -7.99 -7.72
C SER A 82 -6.42 -6.74 -7.60
N ARG A 83 -5.86 -5.55 -7.87
CA ARG A 83 -6.61 -4.28 -7.87
C ARG A 83 -7.75 -4.29 -8.89
N GLU A 84 -7.47 -4.67 -10.13
CA GLU A 84 -8.49 -4.75 -11.19
C GLU A 84 -9.63 -5.72 -10.83
N ASN A 85 -9.30 -6.85 -10.19
CA ASN A 85 -10.32 -7.80 -9.74
C ASN A 85 -11.20 -7.23 -8.63
N LEU A 86 -10.64 -6.43 -7.73
CA LEU A 86 -11.41 -5.74 -6.69
C LEU A 86 -12.30 -4.64 -7.27
N GLU A 87 -11.79 -3.85 -8.22
CA GLU A 87 -12.58 -2.83 -8.93
C GLU A 87 -13.80 -3.46 -9.63
N LYS A 88 -13.63 -4.62 -10.28
CA LYS A 88 -14.75 -5.37 -10.88
C LYS A 88 -15.79 -5.80 -9.85
N LYS A 89 -15.35 -6.32 -8.70
CA LYS A 89 -16.26 -6.74 -7.61
C LYS A 89 -17.04 -5.56 -7.03
N ILE A 90 -16.41 -4.40 -6.90
CA ILE A 90 -17.09 -3.18 -6.44
C ILE A 90 -18.19 -2.80 -7.43
N ALA A 91 -17.88 -2.75 -8.73
CA ALA A 91 -18.86 -2.43 -9.75
C ALA A 91 -20.04 -3.43 -9.79
N GLU A 92 -19.76 -4.72 -9.58
CA GLU A 92 -20.79 -5.76 -9.48
C GLU A 92 -21.71 -5.56 -8.27
N VAL A 93 -21.13 -5.28 -7.09
CA VAL A 93 -21.89 -5.01 -5.86
C VAL A 93 -22.73 -3.74 -5.99
N GLU A 94 -22.18 -2.68 -6.56
CA GLU A 94 -22.91 -1.44 -6.83
C GLU A 94 -24.09 -1.67 -7.77
N ASN A 95 -23.89 -2.46 -8.83
CA ASN A 95 -24.97 -2.81 -9.75
C ASN A 95 -26.07 -3.63 -9.06
N ASN A 96 -25.70 -4.66 -8.31
CA ASN A 96 -26.65 -5.49 -7.56
C ASN A 96 -27.46 -4.67 -6.55
N LEU A 97 -26.82 -3.73 -5.86
CA LEU A 97 -27.48 -2.85 -4.89
C LEU A 97 -28.46 -1.90 -5.59
N ARG A 98 -28.07 -1.38 -6.76
CA ARG A 98 -28.96 -0.54 -7.59
C ARG A 98 -30.18 -1.32 -8.08
N GLU A 99 -30.01 -2.57 -8.49
CA GLU A 99 -31.10 -3.46 -8.90
C GLU A 99 -32.05 -3.77 -7.74
N LEU A 100 -31.52 -4.08 -6.54
CA LEU A 100 -32.33 -4.31 -5.34
C LEU A 100 -33.15 -3.08 -4.93
N LEU A 101 -32.56 -1.89 -4.97
CA LEU A 101 -33.27 -0.64 -4.68
C LEU A 101 -34.38 -0.32 -5.71
N GLN A 102 -34.22 -0.78 -6.96
CA GLN A 102 -35.27 -0.68 -7.97
C GLN A 102 -36.41 -1.68 -7.75
N GLN A 103 -36.10 -2.88 -7.26
CA GLN A 103 -37.11 -3.91 -6.98
C GLN A 103 -37.93 -3.61 -5.72
N GLU A 104 -37.32 -3.05 -4.68
CA GLU A 104 -38.01 -2.74 -3.42
C GLU A 104 -37.88 -1.26 -3.01
N PRO A 105 -38.79 -0.38 -3.47
CA PRO A 105 -38.80 1.04 -3.06
C PRO A 105 -39.07 1.24 -1.56
N GLY A 106 -39.53 0.20 -0.85
CA GLY A 106 -39.68 0.19 0.61
C GLY A 106 -38.34 0.15 1.35
N ILE A 107 -37.37 -0.63 0.86
CA ILE A 107 -36.02 -0.72 1.43
C ILE A 107 -35.29 0.63 1.28
N THR A 108 -35.44 1.30 0.14
CA THR A 108 -34.88 2.64 -0.09
C THR A 108 -35.35 3.66 0.95
N ARG A 109 -36.65 3.63 1.32
CA ARG A 109 -37.18 4.48 2.41
C ARG A 109 -36.62 4.09 3.76
N GLN A 110 -36.48 2.79 4.04
CA GLN A 110 -35.93 2.30 5.30
C GLN A 110 -34.46 2.71 5.49
N ILE A 111 -33.63 2.58 4.45
CA ILE A 111 -32.23 3.01 4.46
C ILE A 111 -32.12 4.53 4.62
N MET A 112 -32.94 5.31 3.90
CA MET A 112 -32.97 6.77 4.08
C MET A 112 -33.44 7.19 5.49
N SER A 113 -34.35 6.43 6.11
CA SER A 113 -34.82 6.70 7.47
C SER A 113 -33.82 6.33 8.57
N MET A 114 -32.82 5.47 8.28
CA MET A 114 -31.77 5.10 9.22
C MET A 114 -30.56 6.05 9.20
N SER A 115 -30.42 6.87 8.15
CA SER A 115 -29.38 7.90 8.04
C SER A 115 -29.81 9.28 8.58
N MET A 116 -30.96 9.39 9.25
CA MET A 116 -31.42 10.60 9.95
C MET A 116 -31.25 10.48 11.46
#